data_AF-A0A9D1F4B5-F1
#
_entry.id   AF-A0A9D1F4B5-F1
#
_cell.length_a   1.000
_cell.length_b   1.000
_cell.length_c   1.000
_cell.angle_alpha   90.00
_cell.angle_beta   90.00
_cell.angle_gamma   90.00
#
_symmetry.space_group_name_H-M   'P 1'
#
loop_
_entity.id
_entity.type
_entity.pdbx_description
1 polymer ?
#
loop_
_entity_poly.entity_id
_entity_poly.type
_entity_poly.pdbx_seq_one_letter_code
_entity_poly.pdbx_strand_id
1 'polypeptide(L)'
;MEDEWIREYKLEKGNFDITDVDLELVDEIPSETQMGKVYTRLILSTLQPEEDYVDGMIRVYNDEICDTIDNYNSSAYYEPSYVLTRAYNNGGF
;
A
#
# COMPACT_ATOMS: atom_id res chain seq x y z
N MET A 1 -21.59 6.70 5.35
CA MET A 1 -21.01 5.35 5.53
C MET A 1 -19.73 5.47 6.36
N GLU A 2 -18.75 6.27 5.95
CA GLU A 2 -17.53 6.53 6.73
C GLU A 2 -17.78 7.01 8.19
N ASP A 3 -18.59 8.06 8.37
CA ASP A 3 -18.93 8.60 9.71
C ASP A 3 -19.61 7.60 10.66
N GLU A 4 -20.24 6.57 10.12
CA GLU A 4 -20.89 5.52 10.91
C GLU A 4 -19.83 4.57 11.49
N TRP A 5 -18.87 4.16 10.66
CA TRP A 5 -17.77 3.27 11.03
C TRP A 5 -16.81 3.94 12.02
N ILE A 6 -16.48 5.21 11.79
CA ILE A 6 -15.65 6.00 12.70
C ILE A 6 -16.26 6.01 14.11
N ARG A 7 -17.58 6.20 14.22
CA ARG A 7 -18.28 6.24 15.51
C ARG A 7 -18.40 4.86 16.15
N GLU A 8 -18.77 3.84 15.38
CA GLU A 8 -18.98 2.47 15.87
C GLU A 8 -17.69 1.88 16.46
N TYR A 9 -16.59 2.00 15.73
CA TYR A 9 -15.29 1.45 16.14
C TYR A 9 -14.43 2.45 16.93
N LYS A 10 -14.92 3.68 17.16
CA LYS A 10 -14.19 4.76 17.84
C LYS A 10 -12.82 5.03 17.20
N LEU A 11 -12.79 5.07 15.87
CA LEU A 11 -11.55 5.32 15.13
C LEU A 11 -11.06 6.73 15.45
N GLU A 12 -9.82 6.83 15.91
CA GLU A 12 -9.18 8.11 16.18
C GLU A 12 -8.52 8.63 14.91
N LYS A 13 -8.49 9.96 14.76
CA LYS A 13 -7.76 10.59 13.67
C LYS A 13 -6.27 10.39 13.90
N GLY A 14 -5.61 9.66 13.00
CA GLY A 14 -4.16 9.53 12.98
C GLY A 14 -3.44 10.84 12.64
N ASN A 15 -2.12 10.83 12.76
CA ASN A 15 -1.23 11.96 12.47
C ASN A 15 -0.36 11.73 11.22
N PHE A 16 -0.63 10.67 10.45
CA PHE A 16 0.09 10.40 9.21
C PHE A 16 -0.35 11.37 8.11
N ASP A 17 0.62 12.03 7.48
CA ASP A 17 0.38 12.99 6.40
C ASP A 17 1.06 12.49 5.12
N ILE A 18 0.25 11.94 4.21
CA ILE A 18 0.72 11.45 2.90
C ILE A 18 1.24 12.57 2.00
N THR A 19 0.97 13.83 2.35
CA THR A 19 1.39 15.00 1.57
C THR A 19 2.71 15.58 2.02
N ASP A 20 3.33 15.02 3.07
CA ASP A 20 4.68 15.37 3.53
C ASP A 20 5.73 14.75 2.59
N VAL A 21 5.80 15.30 1.38
CA VAL A 21 6.72 14.89 0.30
C VAL A 21 7.53 16.08 -0.20
N ASP A 22 8.67 15.79 -0.81
CA ASP A 22 9.47 16.76 -1.54
C ASP A 22 8.76 17.13 -2.85
N LEU A 23 8.08 18.27 -2.83
CA LEU A 23 7.31 18.80 -3.96
C LEU A 23 8.20 19.22 -5.15
N GLU A 24 9.53 19.28 -5.02
CA GLU A 24 10.43 19.44 -6.16
C GLU A 24 10.67 18.13 -6.92
N LEU A 25 10.44 16.98 -6.26
CA LEU A 25 10.69 15.65 -6.79
C LEU A 25 9.40 14.86 -7.07
N VAL A 26 8.27 15.25 -6.48
CA VAL A 26 6.98 14.56 -6.59
C VAL A 26 5.99 15.43 -7.36
N ASP A 27 5.68 15.02 -8.58
CA ASP A 27 4.74 15.73 -9.46
C ASP A 27 3.27 15.52 -9.07
N GLU A 28 2.92 14.33 -8.58
CA GLU A 28 1.56 13.96 -8.20
C GLU A 28 1.58 12.92 -7.08
N ILE A 29 0.73 13.13 -6.07
CA ILE A 29 0.47 12.14 -5.01
C ILE A 29 -0.64 11.21 -5.52
N PRO A 30 -0.46 9.87 -5.46
CA PRO A 30 -1.47 8.95 -5.95
C PRO A 30 -2.75 9.05 -5.13
N SER A 31 -3.90 9.00 -5.80
CA SER A 31 -5.19 8.83 -5.15
C SER A 31 -5.30 7.48 -4.43
N GLU A 32 -6.22 7.40 -3.47
CA GLU A 32 -6.54 6.18 -2.72
C GLU A 32 -6.89 5.01 -3.66
N THR A 33 -7.55 5.30 -4.79
CA THR A 33 -7.89 4.26 -5.78
C THR A 33 -6.68 3.79 -6.58
N GLN A 34 -5.71 4.66 -6.86
CA GLN A 34 -4.46 4.26 -7.51
C GLN A 34 -3.65 3.34 -6.58
N MET A 35 -3.52 3.71 -5.30
CA MET A 35 -2.86 2.86 -4.31
C MET A 35 -3.60 1.54 -4.09
N GLY A 36 -4.93 1.57 -4.03
CA GLY A 36 -5.74 0.35 -3.97
C GLY A 36 -5.44 -0.61 -5.12
N LYS A 37 -5.23 -0.09 -6.34
CA LYS A 37 -4.81 -0.92 -7.49
C LYS A 37 -3.40 -1.47 -7.36
N VAL A 38 -2.44 -0.72 -6.78
CA VAL A 38 -1.08 -1.21 -6.48
C VAL A 38 -1.16 -2.41 -5.56
N TYR A 39 -1.77 -2.24 -4.40
CA TYR A 39 -1.90 -3.31 -3.41
C TYR A 39 -2.71 -4.50 -3.91
N THR A 40 -3.80 -4.27 -4.64
CA THR A 40 -4.59 -5.37 -5.24
C THR A 40 -3.72 -6.23 -6.17
N ARG A 41 -2.89 -5.61 -7.03
CA ARG A 41 -2.01 -6.35 -7.94
C ARG A 41 -0.96 -7.15 -7.17
N LEU A 42 -0.37 -6.57 -6.13
CA LEU A 42 0.63 -7.22 -5.29
C LEU A 42 0.04 -8.41 -4.51
N ILE A 43 -1.13 -8.24 -3.91
CA ILE A 43 -1.83 -9.31 -3.19
C ILE A 43 -2.15 -10.47 -4.15
N LEU A 44 -2.72 -10.17 -5.32
CA LEU A 44 -3.06 -11.19 -6.30
C LEU A 44 -1.82 -11.90 -6.89
N SER A 45 -0.70 -11.19 -7.05
CA SER A 45 0.52 -11.77 -7.62
C SER A 45 1.34 -12.58 -6.61
N THR A 46 1.12 -12.38 -5.32
CA THR A 46 1.85 -13.05 -4.23
C THR A 46 0.98 -14.02 -3.43
N LEU A 47 -0.27 -14.24 -3.84
CA LEU A 47 -1.21 -15.14 -3.16
C LEU A 47 -0.64 -16.57 -3.10
N GLN A 48 -0.66 -17.17 -1.91
CA GLN A 48 -0.18 -18.53 -1.71
C GLN A 48 -1.32 -19.56 -1.92
N PRO A 49 -1.02 -20.82 -2.27
CA PRO A 49 -2.05 -21.84 -2.53
C PRO A 49 -3.06 -22.07 -1.41
N GLU A 50 -2.66 -21.82 -0.16
CA GLU A 50 -3.43 -22.00 1.06
C GLU A 50 -4.17 -20.74 1.55
N GLU A 51 -3.99 -19.60 0.87
CA GLU A 51 -4.56 -18.31 1.26
C GLU A 51 -5.82 -17.96 0.47
N ASP A 52 -6.80 -17.35 1.16
CA ASP A 52 -7.82 -16.56 0.49
C ASP A 52 -7.40 -15.09 0.33
N TYR A 53 -8.26 -14.27 -0.27
CA TYR A 53 -7.94 -12.85 -0.51
C TYR A 53 -7.75 -12.03 0.78
N VAL A 54 -8.45 -12.39 1.86
CA VAL A 54 -8.32 -11.73 3.15
C VAL A 54 -7.00 -12.12 3.80
N ASP A 55 -6.62 -13.40 3.73
CA ASP A 55 -5.33 -13.88 4.23
C ASP A 55 -4.16 -13.17 3.52
N GLY A 56 -4.18 -13.15 2.19
CA GLY A 56 -3.15 -12.48 1.39
C GLY A 56 -3.10 -10.96 1.65
N MET A 57 -4.25 -10.33 1.84
CA MET A 57 -4.32 -8.92 2.22
C MET A 57 -3.67 -8.67 3.58
N ILE A 58 -4.03 -9.44 4.61
CA ILE A 58 -3.45 -9.30 5.95
C ILE A 58 -1.94 -9.51 5.90
N ARG A 59 -1.45 -10.53 5.19
CA ARG A 59 -0.01 -10.79 5.07
C ARG A 59 0.72 -9.63 4.41
N VAL A 60 0.25 -9.17 3.25
CA VAL A 60 0.92 -8.11 2.49
C VAL A 60 0.94 -6.79 3.25
N TYR A 61 -0.16 -6.38 3.88
CA TYR A 61 -0.22 -5.14 4.66
C TYR A 61 0.58 -5.16 5.97
N ASN A 62 1.06 -6.33 6.41
CA ASN A 62 1.96 -6.47 7.55
C ASN A 62 3.43 -6.68 7.14
N ASP A 63 3.75 -6.50 5.86
CA ASP A 63 5.10 -6.62 5.31
C ASP A 63 5.81 -5.26 5.26
N GLU A 64 7.11 -5.24 5.55
CA GLU A 64 7.96 -4.03 5.55
C GLU A 64 8.02 -3.33 4.18
N ILE A 65 7.69 -4.04 3.09
CA ILE A 65 7.61 -3.42 1.77
C ILE A 65 6.57 -2.29 1.68
N CYS A 66 5.55 -2.30 2.55
CA CYS A 66 4.53 -1.24 2.60
C CYS A 66 5.18 0.11 2.94
N ASP A 67 6.19 0.12 3.83
CA ASP A 67 6.93 1.34 4.16
C ASP A 67 7.63 1.94 2.94
N THR A 68 8.02 1.11 1.98
CA THR A 68 8.63 1.58 0.73
C THR A 68 7.59 1.98 -0.30
N ILE A 69 6.52 1.21 -0.46
CA ILE A 69 5.43 1.50 -1.40
C ILE A 69 4.68 2.78 -1.02
N ASP A 70 4.45 3.01 0.28
CA ASP A 70 3.76 4.18 0.83
C ASP A 70 4.70 5.36 1.11
N ASN A 71 6.00 5.20 0.86
CA ASN A 71 6.92 6.33 0.79
C ASN A 71 6.81 7.00 -0.58
N TYR A 72 5.95 8.02 -0.68
CA TYR A 72 5.72 8.76 -1.92
C TYR A 72 6.85 9.69 -2.33
N ASN A 73 7.91 9.83 -1.51
CA ASN A 73 9.19 10.40 -1.94
C ASN A 73 10.03 9.41 -2.76
N SER A 74 9.62 8.14 -2.83
CA SER A 74 10.28 7.09 -3.62
C SER A 74 9.50 6.78 -4.90
N SER A 75 10.18 6.19 -5.88
CA SER A 75 9.54 5.74 -7.11
C SER A 75 8.78 4.42 -6.98
N ALA A 76 8.75 3.80 -5.79
CA ALA A 76 8.29 2.42 -5.60
C ALA A 76 6.88 2.17 -6.14
N TYR A 77 5.90 3.03 -5.81
CA TYR A 77 4.52 2.87 -6.29
C TYR A 77 4.36 3.07 -7.81
N TYR A 78 5.32 3.75 -8.45
CA TYR A 78 5.37 3.90 -9.91
C TYR A 78 5.93 2.67 -10.61
N GLU A 79 6.56 1.75 -9.88
CA GLU A 79 7.17 0.58 -10.48
C GLU A 79 6.12 -0.38 -11.09
N PRO A 80 6.46 -1.05 -12.20
CA PRO A 80 5.61 -2.09 -12.76
C PRO A 80 5.32 -3.22 -11.76
N SER A 81 4.14 -3.86 -11.85
CA SER A 81 3.72 -4.89 -10.88
C SER A 81 4.71 -6.04 -10.71
N TYR A 82 5.43 -6.42 -11.78
CA TYR A 82 6.42 -7.50 -11.71
C TYR A 82 7.66 -7.09 -10.90
N VAL A 83 8.02 -5.80 -10.88
CA VAL A 83 9.12 -5.26 -10.06
C VAL A 83 8.71 -5.31 -8.59
N LEU A 84 7.49 -4.84 -8.27
CA LEU A 84 6.93 -4.90 -6.92
C LEU A 84 6.85 -6.34 -6.39
N THR A 85 6.38 -7.27 -7.23
CA THR A 85 6.27 -8.68 -6.84
C THR A 85 7.65 -9.30 -6.60
N ARG A 86 8.64 -8.96 -7.42
CA ARG A 86 10.02 -9.41 -7.22
C ARG A 86 10.63 -8.82 -5.96
N ALA A 87 10.43 -7.53 -5.72
CA ALA A 87 10.90 -6.86 -4.50
C ALA A 87 10.29 -7.52 -3.26
N TYR A 88 8.97 -7.77 -3.28
CA TYR A 88 8.26 -8.50 -2.22
C TYR A 88 8.90 -9.86 -1.92
N ASN A 89 9.09 -10.68 -2.95
CA ASN A 89 9.66 -12.02 -2.78
C ASN A 89 11.14 -12.01 -2.35
N ASN A 90 11.85 -10.89 -2.59
CA ASN A 90 13.25 -10.72 -2.20
C ASN A 90 13.43 -10.02 -0.84
N GLY A 91 12.34 -9.57 -0.20
CA GLY A 91 12.37 -8.83 1.06
C GLY A 91 12.81 -7.36 0.91
N GLY A 92 12.65 -6.75 -0.26
CA GLY A 92 12.98 -5.35 -0.50
C GLY A 92 13.33 -5.00 -1.96
N PHE A 93 13.45 -3.70 -2.23
CA PHE A 93 13.88 -3.15 -3.52
C PHE A 93 15.40 -3.28 -3.76
#